data_AF-A0A350UN61-F1
#
_entry.id   AF-A0A350UN61-F1
#
_cell.length_a   1.000
_cell.length_b   1.000
_cell.length_c   1.000
_cell.angle_alpha   90.00
_cell.angle_beta   90.00
_cell.angle_gamma   90.00
#
_symmetry.space_group_name_H-M   'P 1'
#
loop_
_entity.id
_entity.type
_entity.pdbx_description
1 polymer ?
#
loop_
_entity_poly.entity_id
_entity_poly.type
_entity_poly.pdbx_seq_one_letter_code
_entity_poly.pdbx_strand_id
1 'polypeptide(L)'
;MNIYQVILRPIVTEKGVQKKDEEQTLCFEVHKDATKTEVRNAVEKLFKVKVEDVRTATFEGKLRRRGRYAGYRPDWKKAFVRLKAGQKTPEYAEMV
;
A
#
# COMPACT_ATOMS: atom_id res chain seq x y z
N MET A 1 -6.58 9.18 -12.44
CA MET A 1 -5.81 9.64 -11.26
C MET A 1 -4.35 9.86 -11.66
N ASN A 2 -3.63 10.82 -11.06
CA ASN A 2 -2.19 10.98 -11.34
C ASN A 2 -1.41 9.83 -10.65
N ILE A 3 -0.43 9.24 -11.33
CA ILE A 3 0.31 8.05 -10.89
C ILE A 3 1.02 8.29 -9.54
N TYR A 4 1.52 9.51 -9.34
CA TYR A 4 2.18 9.92 -8.09
C TYR A 4 1.22 10.07 -6.89
N GLN A 5 -0.09 10.12 -7.14
CA GLN A 5 -1.10 10.24 -6.07
C GLN A 5 -1.71 8.88 -5.70
N VAL A 6 -1.42 7.82 -6.45
CA VAL A 6 -1.99 6.49 -6.23
C VAL A 6 -1.41 5.85 -4.97
N ILE A 7 -0.10 5.92 -4.78
CA ILE A 7 0.60 5.35 -3.61
C ILE A 7 0.85 6.49 -2.62
N LEU A 8 0.30 6.36 -1.41
CA LEU A 8 0.41 7.39 -0.38
C LEU A 8 1.60 7.13 0.54
N ARG A 9 1.74 5.90 1.05
CA ARG A 9 2.83 5.52 1.97
C ARG A 9 2.99 4.00 2.10
N PRO A 10 4.17 3.50 2.47
CA PRO A 10 4.33 2.09 2.84
C PRO A 10 3.65 1.78 4.18
N ILE A 11 3.20 0.53 4.34
CA ILE A 11 2.61 0.05 5.59
C ILE A 11 3.51 -1.02 6.17
N VAL A 12 4.21 -0.66 7.25
CA VAL A 12 5.08 -1.57 8.00
C VAL A 12 4.29 -2.13 9.19
N THR A 13 4.15 -3.45 9.20
CA THR A 13 3.52 -4.24 10.27
C THR A 13 4.24 -5.58 10.32
N GLU A 14 4.26 -6.26 11.46
CA GLU A 14 4.90 -7.60 11.59
C GLU A 14 4.44 -8.56 10.49
N LYS A 15 3.13 -8.65 10.26
CA LYS A 15 2.54 -9.44 9.16
C LYS A 15 2.96 -8.96 7.77
N GLY A 16 3.13 -7.65 7.59
CA GLY A 16 3.58 -7.07 6.32
C GLY A 16 5.04 -7.39 6.02
N VAL A 17 5.89 -7.44 7.05
CA VAL A 17 7.28 -7.89 6.96
C VAL A 17 7.33 -9.38 6.63
N GLN A 18 6.58 -10.22 7.36
CA GLN A 18 6.48 -11.65 7.06
C GLN A 18 6.07 -11.92 5.60
N LYS A 19 5.05 -11.21 5.09
CA LYS A 19 4.65 -11.34 3.68
C LYS A 19 5.68 -10.84 2.67
N LYS A 20 6.50 -9.86 3.05
CA LYS A 20 7.62 -9.39 2.22
C LYS A 20 8.65 -10.51 2.07
N ASP A 21 8.97 -11.18 3.17
CA ASP A 21 10.02 -12.19 3.22
C ASP A 21 9.58 -13.54 2.61
N GLU A 22 8.36 -13.98 2.90
CA GLU A 22 7.84 -15.28 2.44
C GLU A 22 7.26 -15.24 1.01
N GLU A 23 6.53 -14.16 0.67
CA GLU A 23 5.71 -14.09 -0.55
C GLU A 23 6.11 -12.95 -1.50
N GLN A 24 7.23 -12.25 -1.26
CA GLN A 24 7.65 -11.07 -2.02
C GLN A 24 6.53 -10.04 -2.20
N THR A 25 5.70 -9.87 -1.16
CA THR A 25 4.49 -9.05 -1.21
C THR A 25 4.65 -7.79 -0.37
N LEU A 26 4.57 -6.63 -1.02
CA LEU A 26 4.67 -5.32 -0.41
C LEU A 26 3.30 -4.77 0.00
N CYS A 27 3.27 -4.01 1.09
CA CYS A 27 2.06 -3.41 1.62
C CYS A 27 2.10 -1.89 1.49
N PHE A 28 1.09 -1.32 0.83
CA PHE A 28 0.96 0.12 0.65
C PHE A 28 -0.40 0.64 1.11
N GLU A 29 -0.41 1.87 1.60
CA GLU A 29 -1.61 2.69 1.64
C GLU A 29 -1.75 3.38 0.29
N VAL A 30 -2.92 3.22 -0.32
CA VAL A 30 -3.24 3.78 -1.63
C VAL A 30 -4.47 4.67 -1.54
N HIS A 31 -4.63 5.53 -2.53
CA HIS A 31 -5.82 6.37 -2.64
C HIS A 31 -7.10 5.52 -2.66
N LYS A 32 -8.17 5.98 -1.99
CA LYS A 32 -9.44 5.23 -1.89
C LYS A 32 -10.02 4.86 -3.23
N ASP A 33 -9.97 5.76 -4.20
CA ASP A 33 -10.55 5.54 -5.53
C ASP A 33 -9.60 4.80 -6.50
N ALA A 34 -8.38 4.47 -6.06
CA ALA A 34 -7.43 3.79 -6.92
C ALA A 34 -7.90 2.37 -7.27
N THR A 35 -7.88 2.06 -8.56
CA THR A 35 -8.15 0.72 -9.10
C THR A 35 -6.90 -0.15 -9.02
N LYS A 36 -7.07 -1.48 -9.07
CA LYS A 36 -5.93 -2.43 -9.04
C LYS A 36 -4.95 -2.20 -10.19
N THR A 37 -5.46 -1.83 -11.37
CA THR A 37 -4.65 -1.54 -12.56
C THR A 37 -3.81 -0.29 -12.37
N GLU A 38 -4.37 0.77 -11.77
CA GLU A 38 -3.62 1.98 -11.45
C GLU A 38 -2.53 1.72 -10.42
N VAL A 39 -2.81 0.94 -9.37
CA VAL A 39 -1.82 0.55 -8.36
C VAL A 39 -0.69 -0.25 -8.98
N ARG A 40 -1.00 -1.23 -9.85
CA ARG A 40 0.00 -1.99 -10.60
C ARG A 40 0.91 -1.04 -11.39
N ASN A 41 0.33 -0.19 -12.22
CA ASN A 41 1.07 0.72 -13.08
C ASN A 41 1.92 1.72 -12.27
N ALA A 42 1.42 2.18 -11.13
CA ALA A 42 2.16 3.08 -10.26
C ALA A 42 3.37 2.41 -9.64
N VAL A 43 3.22 1.20 -9.08
CA VAL A 43 4.34 0.46 -8.50
C VAL A 43 5.39 0.13 -9.56
N GLU A 44 4.98 -0.34 -10.73
CA GLU A 44 5.93 -0.69 -11.81
C GLU A 44 6.72 0.53 -12.29
N LYS A 45 6.08 1.69 -12.41
CA LYS A 45 6.76 2.92 -12.87
C LYS A 45 7.65 3.55 -11.82
N LEU A 46 7.19 3.63 -10.57
CA LEU A 46 7.92 4.30 -9.49
C LEU A 46 9.14 3.47 -9.05
N PHE A 47 8.97 2.16 -8.94
CA PHE A 47 10.03 1.27 -8.42
C PHE A 47 10.76 0.50 -9.51
N LYS A 48 10.37 0.66 -10.79
CA LYS A 48 10.97 -0.06 -11.94
C LYS A 48 10.99 -1.59 -11.77
N VAL A 49 9.98 -2.13 -11.08
CA VAL A 49 9.80 -3.57 -10.83
C VAL A 49 8.69 -4.15 -11.70
N LYS A 50 8.58 -5.48 -11.73
CA LYS A 50 7.45 -6.17 -12.35
C LYS A 50 6.50 -6.74 -11.31
N VAL A 51 5.23 -6.40 -11.42
CA VAL A 51 4.18 -6.85 -10.50
C VAL A 51 3.52 -8.10 -11.06
N GLU A 52 3.35 -9.11 -10.21
CA GLU A 52 2.59 -10.31 -10.54
C GLU A 52 1.09 -10.07 -10.30
N ASP A 53 0.73 -9.77 -9.05
CA ASP A 53 -0.66 -9.64 -8.61
C ASP A 53 -0.86 -8.46 -7.63
N VAL A 54 -2.07 -7.90 -7.63
CA VAL A 54 -2.48 -6.81 -6.75
C VAL A 54 -3.79 -7.17 -6.05
N ARG A 55 -3.75 -7.20 -4.72
CA ARG A 55 -4.92 -7.38 -3.86
C ARG A 55 -5.16 -6.10 -3.09
N THR A 56 -6.40 -5.66 -3.00
CA THR A 56 -6.78 -4.41 -2.32
C THR A 56 -7.88 -4.67 -1.31
N ALA A 57 -7.82 -3.98 -0.18
CA ALA A 57 -8.88 -3.99 0.82
C ALA A 57 -9.13 -2.55 1.31
N THR A 58 -10.40 -2.16 1.42
CA THR A 58 -10.80 -0.87 1.97
C THR A 58 -11.10 -1.04 3.46
N PHE A 59 -10.62 -0.12 4.29
CA PHE A 59 -10.78 -0.14 5.73
C PHE A 59 -11.44 1.15 6.18
N GLU A 60 -12.50 1.03 6.96
CA GLU A 60 -13.16 2.17 7.59
C GLU A 60 -12.27 2.83 8.62
N GLY A 61 -12.36 4.15 8.69
CA GLY A 61 -11.69 4.93 9.71
C GLY A 61 -12.22 4.59 11.10
N LYS A 62 -11.33 4.42 12.08
CA LYS A 62 -11.75 4.14 13.47
C LYS A 62 -12.25 5.42 14.14
N LEU A 63 -13.33 5.30 14.91
CA LEU A 63 -13.77 6.35 15.84
C LEU A 63 -12.66 6.64 16.84
N ARG A 64 -12.35 7.92 17.03
CA ARG A 64 -11.40 8.40 18.03
C ARG A 64 -12.01 9.57 18.79
N ARG A 65 -11.68 9.66 20.08
CA ARG A 65 -12.11 10.75 20.95
C ARG A 65 -10.90 11.52 21.45
N ARG A 66 -10.99 12.85 21.43
CA ARG A 66 -10.07 13.76 22.13
C ARG A 66 -10.88 14.67 23.04
N GLY A 67 -10.78 14.42 24.35
CA GLY A 67 -11.56 15.14 25.36
C GLY A 67 -13.07 15.03 25.09
N ARG A 68 -13.72 16.17 24.92
CA ARG A 68 -15.16 16.28 24.63
C ARG A 68 -15.53 15.88 23.19
N TYR A 69 -14.61 15.98 22.23
CA TYR A 69 -14.93 15.78 20.81
C TYR A 69 -14.64 14.34 20.37
N ALA A 70 -15.61 13.74 19.68
CA ALA A 70 -15.49 12.44 19.02
C ALA A 70 -15.59 12.62 17.51
N GLY A 71 -14.79 11.88 16.76
CA GLY A 71 -14.79 11.90 15.30
C GLY A 71 -14.10 10.67 14.71
N TYR A 72 -14.34 10.43 13.43
CA TYR A 72 -13.75 9.30 12.73
C TYR A 72 -12.43 9.70 12.07
N ARG A 73 -11.48 8.77 12.02
CA ARG A 73 -10.34 8.91 11.10
C ARG A 73 -10.84 8.79 9.65
N PRO A 74 -10.09 9.28 8.66
CA PRO A 74 -10.41 8.96 7.27
C PRO A 74 -10.34 7.45 7.04
N ASP A 75 -11.28 6.91 6.24
CA ASP A 75 -11.09 5.56 5.69
C ASP A 75 -9.83 5.53 4.83
N TRP A 76 -9.36 4.34 4.53
CA TRP A 76 -8.13 4.16 3.78
C TRP A 76 -8.19 2.84 3.02
N LYS A 77 -7.40 2.74 1.95
CA LYS A 77 -7.30 1.52 1.15
C LYS A 77 -5.89 0.96 1.30
N LYS A 78 -5.80 -0.32 1.65
CA LYS A 78 -4.54 -1.08 1.65
C LYS A 78 -4.41 -1.82 0.33
N ALA A 79 -3.23 -1.78 -0.25
CA ALA A 79 -2.83 -2.64 -1.36
C ALA A 79 -1.73 -3.60 -0.92
N PHE A 80 -1.92 -4.89 -1.21
CA PHE A 80 -0.89 -5.92 -1.19
C PHE A 80 -0.45 -6.15 -2.63
N VAL A 81 0.82 -5.90 -2.91
CA VAL A 81 1.39 -5.95 -4.25
C VAL A 81 2.46 -7.02 -4.27
N ARG A 82 2.19 -8.11 -5.00
CA ARG A 82 3.13 -9.23 -5.16
C ARG A 82 4.04 -8.96 -6.35
N LEU A 83 5.34 -9.02 -6.12
CA LEU A 83 6.34 -8.87 -7.17
C LEU A 83 6.57 -10.20 -7.89
N LYS A 84 7.00 -10.15 -9.15
CA LYS A 84 7.47 -11.35 -9.85
C LYS A 84 8.74 -11.90 -9.19
N ALA A 85 8.89 -13.23 -9.23
CA ALA A 85 10.09 -13.91 -8.76
C ALA A 85 11.36 -13.31 -9.37
N GLY A 86 12.39 -13.12 -8.54
CA GLY A 86 13.69 -12.57 -8.96
C GLY A 86 13.77 -11.04 -9.06
N GLN A 87 12.69 -10.30 -8.79
CA GLN A 87 12.74 -8.85 -8.68
C GLN A 87 13.34 -8.42 -7.34
N LYS A 88 14.15 -7.36 -7.36
CA LYS A 88 14.68 -6.75 -6.13
C LYS A 88 13.53 -6.08 -5.39
N THR A 89 13.29 -6.52 -4.16
CA THR A 89 12.30 -5.89 -3.28
C THR A 89 12.81 -4.50 -2.87
N PRO A 90 12.10 -3.40 -3.21
CA PRO A 90 12.45 -2.06 -2.76
C PRO A 90 12.46 -2.01 -1.24
N GLU A 91 13.46 -1.35 -0.66
CA GLU A 91 13.49 -1.12 0.78
C GLU A 91 12.52 0.00 1.16
N TYR A 92 11.79 -0.19 2.25
CA TYR A 92 10.82 0.82 2.72
C TYR A 92 11.51 2.10 3.21
N ALA A 93 12.78 2.00 3.62
CA ALA A 93 13.59 3.12 4.12
C ALA A 93 13.98 4.14 3.03
N GLU A 94 13.95 3.75 1.76
CA GLU A 94 14.28 4.64 0.64
C GLU A 94 13.08 5.51 0.20
N MET A 95 11.94 5.43 0.90
CA MET A 95 10.68 6.09 0.52
C MET A 95 10.34 7.36 1.33
N VAL A 96 11.33 7.97 2.00
CA VAL A 96 11.20 9.25 2.73
C VAL A 96 11.95 10.35 2.00
#